data_AF-A0A1V2RNL9-F1
#
_entry.id   AF-A0A1V2RNL9-F1
#
_cell.length_a   1.000
_cell.length_b   1.000
_cell.length_c   1.000
_cell.angle_alpha   90.00
_cell.angle_beta   90.00
_cell.angle_gamma   90.00
#
_symmetry.space_group_name_H-M   'P 1'
#
loop_
_entity.id
_entity.type
_entity.pdbx_description
1 polymer ?
#
loop_
_entity_poly.entity_id
_entity_poly.type
_entity_poly.pdbx_seq_one_letter_code
_entity_poly.pdbx_strand_id
1 'polypeptide(L)'
;MCYAQDPDMRSFLPSSVIASVSASTLGAACAAALVVPLLFPAGAAALTASPPQDGHRSQAAARAGGVQSLALQPLDVGTRAGGDPAGTPETAEPAGTQGLPATDTEPFSLLGVIWDDPAAGLPGVVQVRTRAADTGDWSAWTDLDPQSAHAPDPGSAEAGDAGVRGGTAPLWVGASDGVRVRVVPHDGEPAPALPAGLRLELVDPGQREGSGETLPATGPGTDAGTGPDAGAEARAGGSGAAAAGKHEGPRPPITIRSGWGADEGLRESGFVYTNSVKTAFVHHTAGSNSYTCSEVPSVLRGIYRYHVQSQGWRDVGYNFFVDKCGKIYEGRAGGVAEPVQGAHTYGFNHNSMGVAVLGTYSSKDPGRDVRDALSLLTAWKLGLHDGNPQGTRNRTSGGGKYAAGTTVRMKNISGHRDGYATDCPGDELYGDLGTVRSTAARLQGR
;
A
#
# COMPACT_ATOMS: atom_id res chain seq x y z
N MET A 1 29.80 7.09 37.98
CA MET A 1 29.15 6.57 39.19
C MET A 1 28.15 5.52 38.75
N CYS A 2 28.51 4.26 38.93
CA CYS A 2 27.70 3.09 38.58
C CYS A 2 26.80 2.76 39.77
N TYR A 3 25.55 2.38 39.53
CA TYR A 3 24.73 1.69 40.53
C TYR A 3 24.45 0.27 40.05
N ALA A 4 24.90 -0.68 40.84
CA ALA A 4 24.89 -2.11 40.59
C ALA A 4 23.57 -2.75 41.04
N GLN A 5 23.21 -3.82 40.34
CA GLN A 5 22.17 -4.78 40.69
C GLN A 5 22.62 -5.65 41.87
N ASP A 6 21.65 -6.12 42.67
CA ASP A 6 21.82 -7.25 43.57
C ASP A 6 20.70 -8.28 43.30
N PRO A 7 21.02 -9.57 43.01
CA PRO A 7 20.06 -10.63 42.80
C PRO A 7 19.97 -11.62 44.00
N ASP A 8 18.90 -12.41 43.98
CA ASP A 8 18.65 -13.67 44.70
C ASP A 8 17.60 -13.63 45.81
N MET A 9 16.47 -14.30 45.56
CA MET A 9 16.17 -15.51 46.33
C MET A 9 15.25 -16.47 45.56
N ARG A 10 15.70 -17.73 45.53
CA ARG A 10 15.13 -18.87 44.84
C ARG A 10 14.02 -19.55 45.65
N SER A 11 13.12 -20.18 44.88
CA SER A 11 12.49 -21.50 45.08
C SER A 11 11.59 -21.75 46.29
N PHE A 12 10.38 -22.25 46.04
CA PHE A 12 9.99 -23.64 46.35
C PHE A 12 8.65 -23.98 45.65
N LEU A 13 8.67 -25.01 44.78
CA LEU A 13 7.50 -25.81 44.39
C LEU A 13 7.21 -26.85 45.48
N PRO A 14 6.01 -27.46 45.50
CA PRO A 14 5.91 -28.78 44.89
C PRO A 14 4.60 -29.06 44.11
N SER A 15 4.74 -30.05 43.23
CA SER A 15 3.73 -30.68 42.38
C SER A 15 2.81 -31.67 43.13
N SER A 16 1.74 -32.06 42.42
CA SER A 16 1.06 -33.39 42.37
C SER A 16 -0.40 -33.33 42.86
N VAL A 17 -1.41 -34.05 42.34
CA VAL A 17 -1.65 -34.98 41.21
C VAL A 17 -3.16 -35.36 41.29
N ILE A 18 -3.84 -35.46 40.14
CA ILE A 18 -5.00 -36.33 39.76
C ILE A 18 -6.26 -36.41 40.66
N ALA A 19 -7.43 -36.10 40.09
CA ALA A 19 -8.62 -36.98 40.13
C ALA A 19 -9.69 -36.58 39.09
N SER A 20 -9.93 -37.50 38.15
CA SER A 20 -11.03 -37.57 37.20
C SER A 20 -12.37 -37.92 37.86
N VAL A 21 -13.48 -37.32 37.40
CA VAL A 21 -14.82 -37.89 37.56
C VAL A 21 -15.60 -37.72 36.25
N SER A 22 -15.91 -38.86 35.62
CA SER A 22 -16.97 -39.01 34.62
C SER A 22 -18.24 -39.47 35.34
N ALA A 23 -19.40 -38.91 34.99
CA ALA A 23 -20.69 -39.58 35.15
C ALA A 23 -21.71 -39.05 34.14
N SER A 24 -22.47 -39.97 33.60
CA SER A 24 -23.27 -39.89 32.37
C SER A 24 -24.78 -39.73 32.63
N THR A 25 -25.47 -39.29 31.57
CA THR A 25 -26.84 -39.65 31.10
C THR A 25 -28.10 -39.29 31.89
N LEU A 26 -28.96 -38.49 31.23
CA LEU A 26 -30.38 -38.75 30.87
C LEU A 26 -30.64 -37.87 29.62
N GLY A 27 -31.23 -38.26 28.49
CA GLY A 27 -32.21 -39.31 28.21
C GLY A 27 -33.60 -38.70 28.02
N ALA A 28 -33.95 -38.23 26.82
CA ALA A 28 -35.34 -38.09 26.36
C ALA A 28 -35.40 -37.91 24.83
N ALA A 29 -35.95 -38.92 24.15
CA ALA A 29 -36.33 -38.91 22.75
C ALA A 29 -37.86 -38.77 22.64
N CYS A 30 -38.35 -37.98 21.68
CA CYS A 30 -39.65 -38.16 21.00
C CYS A 30 -39.85 -37.04 19.96
N ALA A 31 -39.89 -37.38 18.67
CA ALA A 31 -40.76 -36.70 17.70
C ALA A 31 -41.00 -37.64 16.51
N ALA A 32 -42.29 -37.80 16.21
CA ALA A 32 -42.89 -38.87 15.45
C ALA A 32 -42.70 -38.75 13.92
N ALA A 33 -42.70 -39.93 13.29
CA ALA A 33 -42.87 -40.09 11.85
C ALA A 33 -44.30 -39.70 11.42
N LEU A 34 -44.41 -38.99 10.30
CA LEU A 34 -45.68 -38.80 9.59
C LEU A 34 -45.51 -39.22 8.13
N VAL A 35 -46.22 -40.30 7.82
CA VAL A 35 -46.42 -40.89 6.49
C VAL A 35 -47.46 -40.03 5.75
N VAL A 36 -47.19 -39.71 4.49
CA VAL A 36 -48.18 -39.13 3.57
C VAL A 36 -48.21 -39.97 2.28
N PRO A 37 -49.42 -40.34 1.77
CA PRO A 37 -49.57 -41.33 0.71
C PRO A 37 -49.41 -40.75 -0.70
N LEU A 38 -48.95 -41.62 -1.60
CA LEU A 38 -48.93 -41.46 -3.05
C LEU A 38 -50.34 -41.53 -3.64
N LEU A 39 -50.76 -40.50 -4.38
CA LEU A 39 -51.82 -40.59 -5.38
C LEU A 39 -51.43 -39.75 -6.61
N PHE A 40 -51.27 -40.42 -7.75
CA PHE A 40 -51.23 -39.83 -9.09
C PHE A 40 -52.63 -39.37 -9.52
N PRO A 41 -52.72 -38.40 -10.43
CA PRO A 41 -53.20 -38.79 -11.75
C PRO A 41 -52.33 -38.31 -12.90
N ALA A 42 -52.32 -39.12 -13.94
CA ALA A 42 -51.70 -38.90 -15.22
C ALA A 42 -52.35 -37.74 -15.98
N GLY A 43 -51.53 -36.87 -16.55
CA GLY A 43 -51.87 -35.93 -17.60
C GLY A 43 -50.66 -35.75 -18.49
N ALA A 44 -50.66 -36.43 -19.63
CA ALA A 44 -49.61 -36.34 -20.63
C ALA A 44 -49.69 -34.99 -21.36
N ALA A 45 -48.57 -34.26 -21.42
CA ALA A 45 -48.31 -33.25 -22.44
C ALA A 45 -46.79 -33.14 -22.66
N ALA A 46 -46.41 -33.02 -23.92
CA ALA A 46 -45.08 -33.28 -24.47
C ALA A 46 -43.93 -32.48 -23.83
N LEU A 47 -42.83 -33.19 -23.55
CA LEU A 47 -41.52 -32.59 -23.25
C LEU A 47 -40.92 -32.00 -24.53
N THR A 48 -41.03 -30.68 -24.70
CA THR A 48 -40.04 -29.94 -25.49
C THR A 48 -38.83 -29.71 -24.59
N ALA A 49 -37.70 -30.30 -24.93
CA ALA A 49 -36.44 -30.05 -24.23
C ALA A 49 -36.08 -28.56 -24.35
N SER A 50 -36.10 -27.84 -23.24
CA SER A 50 -35.49 -26.51 -23.14
C SER A 50 -33.98 -26.67 -23.25
N PRO A 51 -33.28 -25.85 -24.05
CA PRO A 51 -31.81 -25.81 -24.02
C PRO A 51 -31.34 -25.37 -22.63
N PRO A 52 -30.12 -25.74 -22.22
CA PRO A 52 -29.60 -25.37 -20.91
C PRO A 52 -29.62 -23.84 -20.82
N GLN A 53 -30.25 -23.32 -19.76
CA GLN A 53 -30.12 -21.91 -19.42
C GLN A 53 -28.67 -21.70 -19.03
N ASP A 54 -27.88 -21.16 -19.96
CA ASP A 54 -26.64 -20.49 -19.64
C ASP A 54 -26.96 -19.49 -18.52
N GLY A 55 -26.42 -19.78 -17.35
CA GLY A 55 -26.49 -18.88 -16.22
C GLY A 55 -25.85 -17.57 -16.65
N HIS A 56 -26.68 -16.59 -16.99
CA HIS A 56 -26.28 -15.20 -17.01
C HIS A 56 -25.85 -14.85 -15.59
N ARG A 57 -24.56 -15.10 -15.30
CA ARG A 57 -23.83 -14.40 -14.27
C ARG A 57 -23.87 -12.96 -14.72
N SER A 58 -24.88 -12.23 -14.27
CA SER A 58 -24.95 -10.78 -14.40
C SER A 58 -23.64 -10.27 -13.84
N GLN A 59 -22.68 -9.93 -14.71
CA GLN A 59 -21.52 -9.14 -14.31
C GLN A 59 -22.12 -7.84 -13.80
N ALA A 60 -22.21 -7.69 -12.48
CA ALA A 60 -22.50 -6.40 -11.89
C ALA A 60 -21.47 -5.44 -12.51
N ALA A 61 -21.95 -4.41 -13.21
CA ALA A 61 -21.08 -3.44 -13.83
C ALA A 61 -20.12 -2.91 -12.75
N ALA A 62 -18.83 -2.86 -13.07
CA ALA A 62 -17.81 -2.39 -12.14
C ALA A 62 -18.24 -1.03 -11.57
N ARG A 63 -18.33 -0.90 -10.24
CA ARG A 63 -18.66 0.39 -9.61
C ARG A 63 -17.44 1.28 -9.73
N ALA A 64 -17.57 2.37 -10.49
CA ALA A 64 -16.54 3.40 -10.53
C ALA A 64 -16.29 3.93 -9.11
N GLY A 65 -15.04 3.93 -8.68
CA GLY A 65 -14.64 4.61 -7.46
C GLY A 65 -14.47 6.11 -7.70
N GLY A 66 -14.14 6.85 -6.65
CA GLY A 66 -14.01 8.30 -6.76
C GLY A 66 -13.22 8.93 -5.62
N VAL A 67 -13.07 10.25 -5.71
CA VAL A 67 -12.42 11.09 -4.71
C VAL A 67 -13.37 12.20 -4.29
N GLN A 68 -13.55 12.37 -2.99
CA GLN A 68 -14.25 13.50 -2.38
C GLN A 68 -13.22 14.39 -1.67
N SER A 69 -13.13 15.64 -2.10
CA SER A 69 -12.20 16.64 -1.53
C SER A 69 -12.94 17.61 -0.62
N LEU A 70 -12.46 17.76 0.62
CA LEU A 70 -13.06 18.61 1.65
C LEU A 70 -12.03 19.60 2.18
N ALA A 71 -12.24 20.89 1.97
CA ALA A 71 -11.33 21.93 2.44
C ALA A 71 -11.29 21.99 3.98
N LEU A 72 -10.10 22.05 4.56
CA LEU A 72 -9.93 22.20 6.01
C LEU A 72 -10.18 23.66 6.42
N GLN A 73 -10.84 23.85 7.56
CA GLN A 73 -11.17 25.17 8.09
C GLN A 73 -10.59 25.36 9.50
N PRO A 74 -10.45 26.61 10.00
CA PRO A 74 -10.05 26.84 11.39
C PRO A 74 -10.98 26.12 12.38
N LEU A 75 -10.41 25.29 13.26
CA LEU A 75 -11.14 24.55 14.30
C LEU A 75 -11.04 25.21 15.69
N ASP A 76 -10.27 26.30 15.81
CA ASP A 76 -9.97 27.02 17.05
C ASP A 76 -11.08 27.98 17.52
N VAL A 77 -12.10 28.22 16.70
CA VAL A 77 -13.21 29.13 17.00
C VAL A 77 -14.49 28.38 17.37
N GLY A 78 -14.57 27.88 18.60
CA GLY A 78 -15.87 27.52 19.23
C GLY A 78 -16.69 26.42 18.54
N THR A 79 -16.16 25.74 17.52
CA THR A 79 -16.73 24.53 16.91
C THR A 79 -16.58 23.32 17.84
N ARG A 80 -17.08 23.45 19.08
CA ARG A 80 -17.55 22.30 19.83
C ARG A 80 -18.92 21.92 19.27
N ALA A 81 -19.04 20.66 18.85
CA ALA A 81 -20.27 19.87 18.75
C ALA A 81 -20.43 19.16 17.40
N GLY A 82 -19.41 18.39 17.03
CA GLY A 82 -19.61 17.08 16.41
C GLY A 82 -18.91 16.04 17.28
N GLY A 83 -19.17 16.07 18.59
CA GLY A 83 -18.69 15.02 19.47
C GLY A 83 -19.49 13.75 19.20
N ASP A 84 -18.83 12.60 19.27
CA ASP A 84 -19.53 11.33 19.40
C ASP A 84 -20.57 11.44 20.53
N PRO A 85 -21.87 11.16 20.30
CA PRO A 85 -22.90 11.25 21.35
C PRO A 85 -22.56 10.43 22.60
N ALA A 86 -21.66 9.44 22.47
CA ALA A 86 -21.18 8.58 23.54
C ALA A 86 -19.79 8.97 24.11
N GLY A 87 -19.14 10.03 23.63
CA GLY A 87 -17.74 10.36 23.94
C GLY A 87 -17.53 11.33 25.11
N THR A 88 -16.36 11.24 25.77
CA THR A 88 -15.87 12.24 26.73
C THR A 88 -15.74 13.63 26.08
N PRO A 89 -16.02 14.74 26.80
CA PRO A 89 -15.79 16.08 26.28
C PRO A 89 -14.33 16.23 25.85
N GLU A 90 -14.11 16.56 24.58
CA GLU A 90 -12.76 16.74 24.08
C GLU A 90 -12.17 18.09 24.53
N THR A 91 -10.85 18.08 24.74
CA THR A 91 -10.06 19.28 24.99
C THR A 91 -10.23 20.28 23.85
N ALA A 92 -10.20 21.57 24.16
CA ALA A 92 -10.18 22.60 23.11
C ALA A 92 -8.97 22.39 22.19
N GLU A 93 -9.19 22.54 20.87
CA GLU A 93 -8.11 22.43 19.90
C GLU A 93 -7.14 23.60 20.07
N PRO A 94 -5.82 23.41 19.88
CA PRO A 94 -4.84 24.49 19.92
C PRO A 94 -5.15 25.59 18.90
N ALA A 95 -4.75 26.84 19.21
CA ALA A 95 -4.91 27.95 18.29
C ALA A 95 -4.19 27.68 16.95
N GLY A 96 -4.80 28.08 15.83
CA GLY A 96 -4.25 27.84 14.49
C GLY A 96 -4.51 26.43 13.94
N THR A 97 -5.18 25.55 14.69
CA THR A 97 -5.59 24.22 14.19
C THR A 97 -6.54 24.36 13.00
N GLN A 98 -6.25 23.64 11.92
CA GLN A 98 -7.11 23.51 10.74
C GLN A 98 -7.71 22.10 10.69
N GLY A 99 -8.95 21.93 10.24
CA GLY A 99 -9.53 20.60 10.12
C GLY A 99 -11.01 20.58 9.78
N LEU A 100 -11.66 19.47 10.10
CA LEU A 100 -13.10 19.28 10.02
C LEU A 100 -13.61 18.69 11.34
N PRO A 101 -14.77 19.14 11.85
CA PRO A 101 -15.45 18.45 12.94
C PRO A 101 -15.92 17.06 12.46
N ALA A 102 -16.55 16.27 13.35
CA ALA A 102 -17.17 15.03 12.89
C ALA A 102 -18.18 15.34 11.77
N THR A 103 -17.93 14.75 10.61
CA THR A 103 -18.61 15.03 9.36
C THR A 103 -19.08 13.72 8.75
N ASP A 104 -20.37 13.63 8.40
CA ASP A 104 -20.90 12.54 7.58
C ASP A 104 -20.44 12.71 6.13
N THR A 105 -20.12 11.60 5.48
CA THR A 105 -19.46 11.60 4.16
C THR A 105 -20.06 10.53 3.24
N GLU A 106 -19.77 10.63 1.95
CA GLU A 106 -19.98 9.48 1.06
C GLU A 106 -19.05 8.33 1.47
N PRO A 107 -19.42 7.06 1.22
CA PRO A 107 -18.59 5.92 1.61
C PRO A 107 -17.18 5.99 1.00
N PHE A 108 -16.17 5.79 1.83
CA PHE A 108 -14.76 5.77 1.44
C PHE A 108 -14.02 4.62 2.14
N SER A 109 -12.78 4.34 1.72
CA SER A 109 -11.94 3.34 2.41
C SER A 109 -10.49 3.71 2.59
N LEU A 110 -10.09 4.83 1.99
CA LEU A 110 -8.77 5.40 2.14
C LEU A 110 -8.89 6.90 2.27
N LEU A 111 -8.00 7.52 3.04
CA LEU A 111 -7.94 8.97 3.15
C LEU A 111 -6.50 9.49 3.14
N GLY A 112 -6.35 10.78 2.88
CA GLY A 112 -5.10 11.52 3.05
C GLY A 112 -5.37 13.02 3.11
N VAL A 113 -4.40 13.81 3.54
CA VAL A 113 -4.49 15.29 3.53
C VAL A 113 -3.49 15.82 2.53
N ILE A 114 -3.94 16.71 1.64
CA ILE A 114 -3.11 17.34 0.61
C ILE A 114 -3.09 18.87 0.73
N TRP A 115 -2.10 19.50 0.10
CA TRP A 115 -1.93 20.96 0.04
C TRP A 115 -1.36 21.40 -1.32
N ASP A 116 -1.44 22.70 -1.62
CA ASP A 116 -1.23 23.20 -2.98
C ASP A 116 0.23 23.14 -3.45
N ASP A 117 1.16 23.55 -2.60
CA ASP A 117 2.58 23.59 -2.95
C ASP A 117 3.28 22.29 -2.53
N PRO A 118 3.63 21.38 -3.46
CA PRO A 118 4.32 20.15 -3.12
C PRO A 118 5.70 20.34 -2.49
N ALA A 119 6.32 21.52 -2.62
CA ALA A 119 7.59 21.84 -1.98
C ALA A 119 7.42 22.38 -0.55
N ALA A 120 6.20 22.76 -0.14
CA ALA A 120 5.94 23.23 1.20
C ALA A 120 5.98 22.06 2.20
N GLY A 121 6.78 22.21 3.26
CA GLY A 121 6.72 21.33 4.41
C GLY A 121 5.42 21.52 5.19
N LEU A 122 5.01 20.49 5.93
CA LEU A 122 3.87 20.55 6.83
C LEU A 122 4.36 20.66 8.29
N PRO A 123 4.42 21.88 8.88
CA PRO A 123 4.94 22.07 10.23
C PRO A 123 3.86 21.77 11.28
N GLY A 124 3.26 20.60 11.23
CA GLY A 124 2.21 20.16 12.15
C GLY A 124 2.04 18.65 12.16
N VAL A 125 1.15 18.17 13.03
CA VAL A 125 0.72 16.78 13.07
C VAL A 125 -0.69 16.70 12.50
N VAL A 126 -0.88 15.84 11.49
CA VAL A 126 -2.21 15.53 10.96
C VAL A 126 -2.75 14.34 11.73
N GLN A 127 -3.90 14.51 12.35
CA GLN A 127 -4.58 13.45 13.08
C GLN A 127 -5.96 13.22 12.47
N VAL A 128 -6.32 11.96 12.32
CA VAL A 128 -7.59 11.51 11.75
C VAL A 128 -8.25 10.47 12.63
N ARG A 129 -9.58 10.45 12.59
CA ARG A 129 -10.38 9.30 13.03
C ARG A 129 -11.56 9.13 12.09
N THR A 130 -12.04 7.90 11.96
CA THR A 130 -13.09 7.52 11.01
C THR A 130 -14.19 6.77 11.72
N ARG A 131 -15.40 6.82 11.15
CA ARG A 131 -16.54 6.04 11.58
C ARG A 131 -16.69 4.84 10.65
N ALA A 132 -16.65 3.63 11.21
CA ALA A 132 -16.86 2.41 10.46
C ALA A 132 -18.30 2.35 9.95
N ALA A 133 -18.49 2.07 8.66
CA ALA A 133 -19.80 2.11 8.02
C ALA A 133 -20.72 0.95 8.45
N ASP A 134 -20.15 -0.16 8.93
CA ASP A 134 -20.89 -1.35 9.34
C ASP A 134 -21.34 -1.32 10.81
N THR A 135 -20.50 -0.80 11.71
CA THR A 135 -20.82 -0.73 13.15
C THR A 135 -21.27 0.66 13.61
N GLY A 136 -20.89 1.72 12.89
CA GLY A 136 -21.08 3.10 13.33
C GLY A 136 -20.09 3.56 14.40
N ASP A 137 -19.11 2.72 14.76
CA ASP A 137 -18.12 3.04 15.79
C ASP A 137 -17.03 3.97 15.24
N TRP A 138 -16.56 4.88 16.09
CA TRP A 138 -15.42 5.72 15.77
C TRP A 138 -14.09 5.08 16.19
N SER A 139 -13.09 5.19 15.31
CA SER A 139 -11.71 4.83 15.63
C SER A 139 -11.10 5.77 16.68
N ALA A 140 -10.02 5.30 17.31
CA ALA A 140 -9.09 6.20 17.98
C ALA A 140 -8.44 7.17 16.96
N TRP A 141 -7.87 8.26 17.46
CA TRP A 141 -7.04 9.16 16.67
C TRP A 141 -5.79 8.45 16.15
N THR A 142 -5.47 8.68 14.89
CA THR A 142 -4.28 8.15 14.21
C THR A 142 -3.54 9.30 13.54
N ASP A 143 -2.22 9.35 13.70
CA ASP A 143 -1.39 10.35 13.06
C ASP A 143 -1.08 9.93 11.61
N LEU A 144 -1.09 10.88 10.68
CA LEU A 144 -0.66 10.66 9.30
C LEU A 144 0.76 11.18 9.08
N ASP A 145 1.59 10.35 8.46
CA ASP A 145 2.95 10.73 8.06
C ASP A 145 2.90 11.77 6.92
N PRO A 146 3.53 12.95 7.07
CA PRO A 146 3.69 13.90 5.97
C PRO A 146 4.63 13.35 4.88
N GLN A 147 4.07 12.89 3.76
CA GLN A 147 4.74 12.11 2.72
C GLN A 147 5.55 12.96 1.72
N SER A 148 6.05 14.13 2.13
CA SER A 148 6.91 15.00 1.30
C SER A 148 8.16 14.31 0.72
N ALA A 149 8.53 13.15 1.27
CA ALA A 149 9.62 12.27 0.85
C ALA A 149 9.34 11.47 -0.45
N HIS A 150 8.08 11.34 -0.83
CA HIS A 150 7.64 10.69 -2.06
C HIS A 150 7.10 11.78 -2.98
N ALA A 151 7.87 12.08 -4.01
CA ALA A 151 7.50 13.07 -4.99
C ALA A 151 8.30 12.83 -6.27
N PRO A 152 7.81 13.33 -7.42
CA PRO A 152 8.59 13.43 -8.64
C PRO A 152 9.91 14.18 -8.41
N ASP A 153 10.99 13.74 -9.06
CA ASP A 153 12.29 14.41 -8.92
C ASP A 153 12.24 15.84 -9.54
N PRO A 154 12.90 16.83 -8.93
CA PRO A 154 12.97 18.19 -9.49
C PRO A 154 13.51 18.20 -10.92
N GLY A 155 12.86 18.97 -11.79
CA GLY A 155 13.24 19.06 -13.21
C GLY A 155 12.86 17.85 -14.05
N SER A 156 12.19 16.84 -13.49
CA SER A 156 11.49 15.83 -14.29
C SER A 156 10.23 16.41 -14.92
N ALA A 157 9.77 15.83 -16.04
CA ALA A 157 8.51 16.24 -16.67
C ALA A 157 7.35 16.18 -15.67
N GLU A 158 7.29 15.11 -14.88
CA GLU A 158 6.26 14.89 -13.87
C GLU A 158 6.25 15.94 -12.74
N ALA A 159 7.40 16.51 -12.39
CA ALA A 159 7.47 17.57 -11.37
C ALA A 159 6.99 18.94 -11.87
N GLY A 160 6.97 19.14 -13.20
CA GLY A 160 6.57 20.40 -13.84
C GLY A 160 5.11 20.46 -14.25
N ASP A 161 4.37 19.35 -14.11
CA ASP A 161 2.97 19.27 -14.52
C ASP A 161 2.09 20.10 -13.58
N ALA A 162 1.17 20.87 -14.17
CA ALA A 162 0.25 21.68 -13.41
C ALA A 162 -0.69 20.78 -12.59
N GLY A 163 -0.67 20.94 -11.27
CA GLY A 163 -1.59 20.22 -10.36
C GLY A 163 -0.94 19.16 -9.48
N VAL A 164 0.39 18.98 -9.52
CA VAL A 164 1.10 18.22 -8.49
C VAL A 164 0.92 18.91 -7.14
N ARG A 165 0.54 18.13 -6.13
CA ARG A 165 0.27 18.59 -4.76
C ARG A 165 1.11 17.84 -3.76
N GLY A 166 1.39 18.49 -2.63
CA GLY A 166 1.97 17.81 -1.48
C GLY A 166 0.88 17.03 -0.73
N GLY A 167 1.27 15.96 -0.04
CA GLY A 167 0.30 15.14 0.69
C GLY A 167 0.90 14.33 1.82
N THR A 168 0.03 13.83 2.69
CA THR A 168 0.34 12.80 3.66
C THR A 168 0.35 11.42 3.02
N ALA A 169 0.87 10.43 3.75
CA ALA A 169 0.74 9.03 3.40
C ALA A 169 -0.74 8.64 3.40
N PRO A 170 -1.21 7.90 2.39
CA PRO A 170 -2.60 7.47 2.37
C PRO A 170 -2.84 6.41 3.44
N LEU A 171 -3.88 6.59 4.24
CA LEU A 171 -4.31 5.65 5.26
C LEU A 171 -5.49 4.83 4.78
N TRP A 172 -5.32 3.51 4.68
CA TRP A 172 -6.44 2.57 4.56
C TRP A 172 -7.19 2.47 5.89
N VAL A 173 -8.49 2.72 5.86
CA VAL A 173 -9.38 2.71 7.03
C VAL A 173 -10.48 1.65 6.95
N GLY A 174 -10.57 0.92 5.84
CA GLY A 174 -11.72 0.04 5.58
C GLY A 174 -13.00 0.82 5.29
N ALA A 175 -14.14 0.15 5.14
CA ALA A 175 -15.40 0.82 4.81
C ALA A 175 -15.79 1.84 5.89
N SER A 176 -15.79 3.12 5.53
CA SER A 176 -16.06 4.25 6.43
C SER A 176 -17.05 5.22 5.80
N ASP A 177 -17.87 5.88 6.61
CA ASP A 177 -18.88 6.85 6.17
C ASP A 177 -18.91 8.15 6.99
N GLY A 178 -17.95 8.31 7.90
CA GLY A 178 -17.76 9.52 8.67
C GLY A 178 -16.29 9.76 8.98
N VAL A 179 -15.91 11.03 9.09
CA VAL A 179 -14.52 11.43 9.34
C VAL A 179 -14.44 12.60 10.28
N ARG A 180 -13.32 12.66 11.00
CA ARG A 180 -12.84 13.87 11.66
C ARG A 180 -11.34 13.99 11.41
N VAL A 181 -10.89 15.20 11.14
CA VAL A 181 -9.49 15.51 10.86
C VAL A 181 -9.08 16.79 11.57
N ARG A 182 -7.86 16.81 12.07
CA ARG A 182 -7.23 18.03 12.56
C ARG A 182 -5.76 18.05 12.15
N VAL A 183 -5.27 19.22 11.79
CA VAL A 183 -3.88 19.53 11.53
C VAL A 183 -3.47 20.49 12.62
N VAL A 184 -2.79 19.95 13.61
CA VAL A 184 -2.33 20.68 14.79
C VAL A 184 -0.94 21.24 14.46
N PRO A 185 -0.76 22.57 14.36
CA PRO A 185 0.57 23.16 14.17
C PRO A 185 1.50 22.75 15.31
N HIS A 186 2.80 22.62 15.02
CA HIS A 186 3.77 22.45 16.11
C HIS A 186 3.81 23.70 16.99
N ASP A 187 3.97 23.48 18.29
CA ASP A 187 4.14 24.56 19.26
C ASP A 187 5.48 25.30 19.05
N GLY A 188 5.46 26.63 19.10
CA GLY A 188 6.65 27.47 18.98
C GLY A 188 6.33 28.93 18.70
N GLU A 189 7.27 29.85 18.99
CA GLU A 189 7.12 31.28 18.71
C GLU A 189 8.26 31.77 17.79
N PRO A 190 7.94 32.31 16.59
CA PRO A 190 6.61 32.36 15.98
C PRO A 190 6.13 30.97 15.52
N ALA A 191 4.83 30.69 15.67
CA ALA A 191 4.26 29.42 15.20
C ALA A 191 4.38 29.35 13.66
N PRO A 192 5.01 28.30 13.10
CA PRO A 192 5.13 28.18 11.65
C PRO A 192 3.75 28.01 11.01
N ALA A 193 3.48 28.80 9.97
CA ALA A 193 2.20 28.74 9.25
C ALA A 193 2.04 27.40 8.51
N LEU A 194 0.82 26.85 8.55
CA LEU A 194 0.44 25.68 7.75
C LEU A 194 0.40 26.04 6.25
N PRO A 195 0.66 25.07 5.34
CA PRO A 195 0.62 25.30 3.91
C PRO A 195 -0.79 25.67 3.43
N ALA A 196 -0.86 26.42 2.33
CA ALA A 196 -2.12 26.83 1.73
C ALA A 196 -2.85 25.65 1.06
N GLY A 197 -4.18 25.74 1.00
CA GLY A 197 -5.01 24.78 0.28
C GLY A 197 -5.13 23.41 0.94
N LEU A 198 -4.94 23.34 2.26
CA LEU A 198 -5.14 22.12 3.03
C LEU A 198 -6.55 21.55 2.82
N ARG A 199 -6.61 20.28 2.42
CA ARG A 199 -7.86 19.57 2.16
C ARG A 199 -7.72 18.08 2.49
N LEU A 200 -8.80 17.52 3.00
CA LEU A 200 -8.96 16.08 3.19
C LEU A 200 -9.44 15.46 1.89
N GLU A 201 -8.81 14.37 1.49
CA GLU A 201 -9.14 13.57 0.32
C GLU A 201 -9.66 12.23 0.80
N LEU A 202 -10.95 11.96 0.56
CA LEU A 202 -11.61 10.70 0.86
C LEU A 202 -11.71 9.89 -0.43
N VAL A 203 -11.19 8.67 -0.40
CA VAL A 203 -11.03 7.84 -1.59
C VAL A 203 -11.87 6.58 -1.44
N ASP A 204 -12.82 6.44 -2.35
CA ASP A 204 -13.51 5.20 -2.62
C ASP A 204 -12.70 4.43 -3.67
N PRO A 205 -12.16 3.23 -3.37
CA PRO A 205 -11.38 2.45 -4.32
C PRO A 205 -12.21 1.92 -5.51
N GLY A 206 -13.54 1.90 -5.39
CA GLY A 206 -14.43 1.31 -6.39
C GLY A 206 -14.36 -0.22 -6.42
N GLN A 207 -15.31 -0.81 -7.14
CA GLN A 207 -15.44 -2.25 -7.32
C GLN A 207 -15.09 -2.60 -8.76
N ARG A 208 -13.82 -2.93 -9.00
CA ARG A 208 -13.35 -3.47 -10.27
C ARG A 208 -12.75 -4.83 -9.99
N GLU A 209 -13.40 -5.88 -10.49
CA GLU A 209 -12.82 -7.22 -10.42
C GLU A 209 -11.55 -7.22 -11.25
N GLY A 210 -10.42 -7.48 -10.60
CA GLY A 210 -9.19 -7.78 -11.30
C GLY A 210 -9.32 -9.13 -12.00
N SER A 211 -8.59 -9.33 -13.10
CA SER A 211 -8.55 -10.63 -13.78
C SER A 211 -7.95 -11.74 -12.92
N GLY A 212 -7.36 -11.40 -11.76
CA GLY A 212 -6.53 -12.29 -10.96
C GLY A 212 -5.19 -12.64 -11.63
N GLU A 213 -4.93 -12.04 -12.80
CA GLU A 213 -3.77 -12.33 -13.63
C GLU A 213 -2.47 -12.08 -12.86
N THR A 214 -1.67 -13.13 -12.81
CA THR A 214 -0.39 -13.16 -12.13
C THR A 214 0.60 -13.74 -13.11
N LEU A 215 1.63 -12.96 -13.42
CA LEU A 215 2.73 -13.49 -14.21
C LEU A 215 3.37 -14.63 -13.42
N PRO A 216 3.46 -15.84 -14.00
CA PRO A 216 3.93 -17.00 -13.28
C PRO A 216 5.39 -16.85 -12.87
N ALA A 217 5.79 -17.57 -11.83
CA ALA A 217 7.20 -17.77 -11.55
C ALA A 217 7.80 -18.57 -12.73
N THR A 218 8.65 -17.92 -13.53
CA THR A 218 9.36 -18.54 -14.65
C THR A 218 10.86 -18.48 -14.40
N GLY A 219 11.60 -19.43 -14.99
CA GLY A 219 13.06 -19.36 -15.08
C GLY A 219 13.50 -18.08 -15.80
N PRO A 220 14.80 -17.72 -15.78
CA PRO A 220 15.22 -16.39 -16.14
C PRO A 220 14.85 -16.02 -17.60
N GLY A 221 14.15 -14.89 -17.71
CA GLY A 221 13.97 -14.04 -18.88
C GLY A 221 13.28 -14.58 -20.14
N THR A 222 11.95 -14.68 -20.18
CA THR A 222 11.15 -14.33 -21.38
C THR A 222 9.71 -14.02 -20.99
N ASP A 223 9.29 -12.75 -21.07
CA ASP A 223 7.88 -12.40 -21.34
C ASP A 223 7.87 -11.04 -22.06
N ALA A 224 7.72 -11.08 -23.38
CA ALA A 224 7.32 -9.93 -24.17
C ALA A 224 5.80 -9.77 -24.00
N GLY A 225 5.37 -8.67 -23.39
CA GLY A 225 3.95 -8.39 -23.16
C GLY A 225 3.17 -8.30 -24.47
N THR A 226 2.13 -9.12 -24.62
CA THR A 226 1.09 -8.93 -25.63
C THR A 226 -0.10 -8.23 -24.99
N GLY A 227 -0.13 -6.90 -25.08
CA GLY A 227 -1.35 -6.11 -24.93
C GLY A 227 -1.88 -5.69 -26.32
N PRO A 228 -3.19 -5.74 -26.59
CA PRO A 228 -3.74 -5.24 -27.83
C PRO A 228 -3.99 -3.73 -27.67
N ASP A 229 -3.08 -2.91 -28.17
CA ASP A 229 -3.35 -1.60 -28.78
C ASP A 229 -2.03 -0.81 -28.92
N ALA A 230 -1.44 -0.86 -30.11
CA ALA A 230 -0.52 0.17 -30.57
C ALA A 230 -0.47 0.15 -32.10
N GLY A 231 -0.90 1.26 -32.70
CA GLY A 231 -0.68 1.55 -34.11
C GLY A 231 0.81 1.46 -34.45
N ALA A 232 1.08 0.82 -35.58
CA ALA A 232 2.40 0.45 -36.04
C ALA A 232 3.26 1.65 -36.47
N GLU A 233 4.48 1.71 -35.95
CA GLU A 233 5.67 2.00 -36.76
C GLU A 233 6.74 0.97 -36.45
N ALA A 234 7.00 0.12 -37.45
CA ALA A 234 7.88 -1.02 -37.36
C ALA A 234 9.35 -0.58 -37.29
N ARG A 235 10.07 -1.06 -36.27
CA ARG A 235 11.50 -1.33 -36.39
C ARG A 235 11.73 -2.83 -36.37
N ALA A 236 11.98 -3.37 -37.55
CA ALA A 236 12.49 -4.71 -37.75
C ALA A 236 13.92 -4.81 -37.20
N GLY A 237 14.21 -5.85 -36.42
CA GLY A 237 15.59 -6.18 -36.04
C GLY A 237 15.73 -7.17 -34.88
N GLY A 238 15.78 -8.46 -35.21
CA GLY A 238 16.56 -9.46 -34.46
C GLY A 238 15.87 -10.16 -33.29
N SER A 239 15.25 -11.32 -33.56
CA SER A 239 14.99 -12.34 -32.54
C SER A 239 16.31 -12.96 -32.07
N GLY A 240 16.90 -12.38 -31.02
CA GLY A 240 17.92 -13.03 -30.21
C GLY A 240 17.34 -13.29 -28.84
N ALA A 241 17.13 -14.57 -28.49
CA ALA A 241 16.92 -14.95 -27.10
C ALA A 241 18.17 -14.51 -26.33
N ALA A 242 18.09 -13.40 -25.59
CA ALA A 242 19.14 -12.99 -24.70
C ALA A 242 19.29 -14.08 -23.65
N ALA A 243 20.46 -14.71 -23.59
CA ALA A 243 20.77 -15.65 -22.53
C ALA A 243 20.60 -14.91 -21.18
N ALA A 244 19.78 -15.49 -20.30
CA ALA A 244 19.68 -15.10 -18.90
C ALA A 244 21.06 -14.72 -18.34
N GLY A 245 21.16 -13.55 -17.70
CA GLY A 245 22.42 -13.11 -17.12
C GLY A 245 22.94 -14.14 -16.11
N LYS A 246 24.27 -14.33 -16.02
CA LYS A 246 24.91 -15.31 -15.12
C LYS A 246 24.42 -15.23 -13.65
N HIS A 247 23.95 -14.07 -13.24
CA HIS A 247 23.49 -13.76 -11.89
C HIS A 247 22.04 -13.23 -11.87
N GLU A 248 21.22 -13.63 -12.83
CA GLU A 248 19.79 -13.34 -12.82
C GLU A 248 19.10 -14.25 -11.78
N GLY A 249 18.46 -13.64 -10.77
CA GLY A 249 17.64 -14.39 -9.82
C GLY A 249 16.33 -14.88 -10.46
N PRO A 250 15.65 -15.88 -9.87
CA PRO A 250 14.38 -16.39 -10.40
C PRO A 250 13.29 -15.32 -10.37
N ARG A 251 12.47 -15.26 -11.43
CA ARG A 251 11.37 -14.31 -11.50
C ARG A 251 10.30 -14.63 -10.45
N PRO A 252 9.93 -13.68 -9.56
CA PRO A 252 8.81 -13.88 -8.65
C PRO A 252 7.47 -13.97 -9.41
N PRO A 253 6.45 -14.61 -8.83
CA PRO A 253 5.08 -14.40 -9.27
C PRO A 253 4.69 -12.94 -8.98
N ILE A 254 4.13 -12.25 -9.98
CA ILE A 254 3.74 -10.83 -9.86
C ILE A 254 2.30 -10.68 -10.34
N THR A 255 1.41 -10.24 -9.45
CA THR A 255 0.07 -9.81 -9.88
C THR A 255 0.17 -8.47 -10.57
N ILE A 256 -0.10 -8.48 -11.88
CA ILE A 256 0.01 -7.29 -12.70
C ILE A 256 -1.21 -6.40 -12.52
N ARG A 257 -1.16 -5.22 -13.13
CA ARG A 257 -2.19 -4.18 -13.03
C ARG A 257 -3.60 -4.66 -13.37
N SER A 258 -3.78 -5.42 -14.45
CA SER A 258 -5.07 -6.07 -14.76
C SER A 258 -5.52 -7.02 -13.65
N GLY A 259 -4.59 -7.74 -13.03
CA GLY A 259 -4.84 -8.72 -11.99
C GLY A 259 -5.36 -8.14 -10.68
N TRP A 260 -4.99 -6.90 -10.32
CA TRP A 260 -5.54 -6.18 -9.16
C TRP A 260 -6.63 -5.15 -9.52
N GLY A 261 -6.99 -5.06 -10.80
CA GLY A 261 -8.08 -4.22 -11.29
C GLY A 261 -7.70 -2.74 -11.41
N ALA A 262 -6.47 -2.43 -11.79
CA ALA A 262 -6.03 -1.08 -12.08
C ALA A 262 -6.90 -0.44 -13.17
N ASP A 263 -7.26 0.81 -12.98
CA ASP A 263 -7.92 1.60 -14.02
C ASP A 263 -6.89 2.39 -14.82
N GLU A 264 -6.44 1.83 -15.94
CA GLU A 264 -5.43 2.44 -16.80
C GLU A 264 -5.85 3.81 -17.37
N GLY A 265 -7.16 4.14 -17.33
CA GLY A 265 -7.66 5.46 -17.74
C GLY A 265 -7.34 6.58 -16.74
N LEU A 266 -6.86 6.26 -15.53
CA LEU A 266 -6.46 7.27 -14.56
C LEU A 266 -5.06 7.82 -14.85
N ARG A 267 -4.10 6.94 -15.21
CA ARG A 267 -2.71 7.36 -15.44
C ARG A 267 -2.54 8.05 -16.78
N GLU A 268 -1.43 8.76 -16.92
CA GLU A 268 -0.96 9.15 -18.23
C GLU A 268 -0.53 7.95 -19.08
N SER A 269 -0.65 8.07 -20.40
CA SER A 269 -0.38 6.99 -21.35
C SER A 269 1.11 6.68 -21.51
N GLY A 270 1.99 7.68 -21.38
CA GLY A 270 3.42 7.56 -21.62
C GLY A 270 4.21 6.96 -20.44
N PHE A 271 5.32 6.31 -20.76
CA PHE A 271 6.27 5.79 -19.77
C PHE A 271 7.59 6.57 -19.81
N VAL A 272 8.19 6.77 -18.65
CA VAL A 272 9.54 7.34 -18.52
C VAL A 272 10.48 6.23 -18.11
N TYR A 273 11.39 5.84 -19.00
CA TYR A 273 12.41 4.83 -18.71
C TYR A 273 13.75 5.47 -18.35
N THR A 274 14.45 4.81 -17.44
CA THR A 274 15.85 5.13 -17.11
C THR A 274 16.77 4.10 -17.75
N ASN A 275 18.08 4.17 -17.51
CA ASN A 275 19.04 3.30 -18.20
C ASN A 275 19.15 1.92 -17.54
N SER A 276 18.86 1.83 -16.23
CA SER A 276 19.08 0.61 -15.43
C SER A 276 18.45 0.74 -14.05
N VAL A 277 18.20 -0.36 -13.35
CA VAL A 277 17.95 -0.33 -11.91
C VAL A 277 19.25 -0.57 -11.13
N LYS A 278 19.80 0.50 -10.54
CA LYS A 278 21.04 0.44 -9.72
C LYS A 278 20.77 0.23 -8.22
N THR A 279 19.58 0.61 -7.76
CA THR A 279 19.18 0.54 -6.34
C THR A 279 17.70 0.21 -6.24
N ALA A 280 17.36 -0.71 -5.35
CA ALA A 280 16.02 -0.94 -4.86
C ALA A 280 15.84 -0.18 -3.54
N PHE A 281 14.92 0.79 -3.51
CA PHE A 281 14.50 1.43 -2.28
C PHE A 281 13.29 0.70 -1.70
N VAL A 282 13.44 0.18 -0.49
CA VAL A 282 12.37 -0.44 0.27
C VAL A 282 11.66 0.62 1.09
N HIS A 283 10.34 0.62 0.97
CA HIS A 283 9.39 1.52 1.61
C HIS A 283 8.39 0.73 2.43
N HIS A 284 7.75 1.40 3.38
CA HIS A 284 6.41 1.02 3.81
C HIS A 284 5.40 2.04 3.27
N THR A 285 4.11 1.74 3.29
CA THR A 285 3.09 2.75 2.94
C THR A 285 2.69 3.63 4.11
N ALA A 286 3.21 3.34 5.32
CA ALA A 286 2.84 3.99 6.58
C ALA A 286 1.33 3.92 6.91
N GLY A 287 0.60 3.05 6.21
CA GLY A 287 -0.83 2.84 6.40
C GLY A 287 -1.13 1.80 7.47
N SER A 288 -2.40 1.39 7.54
CA SER A 288 -2.85 0.36 8.48
C SER A 288 -2.37 -1.05 8.10
N ASN A 289 -2.13 -1.88 9.11
CA ASN A 289 -1.93 -3.32 8.96
C ASN A 289 -3.25 -4.13 9.09
N SER A 290 -4.40 -3.47 9.25
CA SER A 290 -5.69 -4.12 9.54
C SER A 290 -6.38 -4.76 8.32
N TYR A 291 -5.96 -4.44 7.10
CA TYR A 291 -6.52 -5.02 5.88
C TYR A 291 -6.36 -6.55 5.84
N THR A 292 -7.28 -7.26 5.22
CA THR A 292 -7.16 -8.69 4.88
C THR A 292 -6.42 -8.86 3.56
N CYS A 293 -5.76 -10.01 3.33
CA CYS A 293 -5.04 -10.24 2.06
C CYS A 293 -5.96 -10.12 0.83
N SER A 294 -7.26 -10.44 0.98
CA SER A 294 -8.28 -10.30 -0.06
C SER A 294 -8.63 -8.84 -0.38
N GLU A 295 -8.40 -7.90 0.55
CA GLU A 295 -8.65 -6.47 0.32
C GLU A 295 -7.51 -5.77 -0.40
N VAL A 296 -6.35 -6.42 -0.56
CA VAL A 296 -5.15 -5.79 -1.15
C VAL A 296 -5.43 -5.16 -2.52
N PRO A 297 -6.16 -5.78 -3.47
CA PRO A 297 -6.53 -5.10 -4.71
C PRO A 297 -7.26 -3.77 -4.49
N SER A 298 -8.14 -3.69 -3.49
CA SER A 298 -8.84 -2.45 -3.14
C SER A 298 -7.90 -1.41 -2.52
N VAL A 299 -6.98 -1.84 -1.64
CA VAL A 299 -5.94 -0.97 -1.08
C VAL A 299 -5.10 -0.35 -2.21
N LEU A 300 -4.65 -1.16 -3.16
CA LEU A 300 -3.85 -0.71 -4.30
C LEU A 300 -4.61 0.28 -5.19
N ARG A 301 -5.88 0.01 -5.51
CA ARG A 301 -6.73 0.95 -6.26
C ARG A 301 -6.92 2.28 -5.52
N GLY A 302 -7.07 2.24 -4.20
CA GLY A 302 -7.16 3.44 -3.36
C GLY A 302 -5.88 4.28 -3.40
N ILE A 303 -4.72 3.66 -3.18
CA ILE A 303 -3.41 4.35 -3.24
C ILE A 303 -3.17 4.92 -4.65
N TYR A 304 -3.45 4.13 -5.69
CA TYR A 304 -3.32 4.57 -7.07
C TYR A 304 -4.18 5.80 -7.37
N ARG A 305 -5.46 5.77 -6.98
CA ARG A 305 -6.38 6.90 -7.13
C ARG A 305 -5.92 8.13 -6.35
N TYR A 306 -5.44 7.96 -5.12
CA TYR A 306 -4.91 9.06 -4.32
C TYR A 306 -3.68 9.72 -4.96
N HIS A 307 -2.71 8.93 -5.44
CA HIS A 307 -1.53 9.48 -6.11
C HIS A 307 -1.91 10.26 -7.38
N VAL A 308 -2.82 9.73 -8.19
CA VAL A 308 -3.16 10.34 -9.48
C VAL A 308 -4.17 11.47 -9.36
N GLN A 309 -5.34 11.21 -8.77
CA GLN A 309 -6.44 12.17 -8.77
C GLN A 309 -6.30 13.24 -7.69
N SER A 310 -5.75 12.89 -6.52
CA SER A 310 -5.56 13.85 -5.42
C SER A 310 -4.22 14.57 -5.54
N GLN A 311 -3.11 13.82 -5.60
CA GLN A 311 -1.76 14.41 -5.65
C GLN A 311 -1.31 14.84 -7.05
N GLY A 312 -2.06 14.48 -8.11
CA GLY A 312 -1.75 14.91 -9.48
C GLY A 312 -0.56 14.20 -10.11
N TRP A 313 -0.14 13.04 -9.60
CA TRP A 313 0.98 12.28 -10.15
C TRP A 313 0.55 11.56 -11.43
N ARG A 314 1.52 11.22 -12.28
CA ARG A 314 1.24 10.61 -13.59
C ARG A 314 0.77 9.16 -13.49
N ASP A 315 1.19 8.48 -12.42
CA ASP A 315 0.80 7.12 -12.02
C ASP A 315 1.19 6.93 -10.54
N VAL A 316 0.85 5.80 -9.94
CA VAL A 316 1.34 5.40 -8.62
C VAL A 316 2.87 5.49 -8.55
N GLY A 317 3.41 6.07 -7.46
CA GLY A 317 4.84 6.40 -7.39
C GLY A 317 5.80 5.21 -7.20
N TYR A 318 5.31 4.08 -6.70
CA TYR A 318 6.13 2.89 -6.45
C TYR A 318 6.11 1.94 -7.66
N ASN A 319 7.22 1.28 -7.96
CA ASN A 319 7.29 0.29 -9.03
C ASN A 319 6.59 -1.02 -8.65
N PHE A 320 6.69 -1.42 -7.38
CA PHE A 320 6.10 -2.64 -6.88
C PHE A 320 5.52 -2.44 -5.48
N PHE A 321 4.55 -3.29 -5.15
CA PHE A 321 4.04 -3.45 -3.80
C PHE A 321 4.25 -4.88 -3.29
N VAL A 322 4.41 -5.02 -1.98
CA VAL A 322 4.41 -6.30 -1.27
C VAL A 322 3.39 -6.23 -0.14
N ASP A 323 2.45 -7.16 -0.08
CA ASP A 323 1.52 -7.24 1.05
C ASP A 323 2.09 -8.06 2.22
N LYS A 324 1.47 -7.95 3.39
CA LYS A 324 1.85 -8.72 4.59
C LYS A 324 1.74 -10.25 4.43
N CYS A 325 1.16 -10.71 3.32
CA CYS A 325 0.95 -12.11 2.99
C CYS A 325 1.98 -12.61 1.97
N GLY A 326 2.99 -11.78 1.62
CA GLY A 326 4.10 -12.12 0.75
C GLY A 326 3.78 -12.04 -0.74
N LYS A 327 2.63 -11.49 -1.15
CA LYS A 327 2.27 -11.36 -2.56
C LYS A 327 2.84 -10.06 -3.14
N ILE A 328 3.39 -10.17 -4.35
CA ILE A 328 4.03 -9.06 -5.08
C ILE A 328 3.06 -8.56 -6.15
N TYR A 329 2.93 -7.23 -6.24
CA TYR A 329 2.06 -6.56 -7.19
C TYR A 329 2.85 -5.56 -8.01
N GLU A 330 2.53 -5.45 -9.29
CA GLU A 330 2.98 -4.35 -10.14
C GLU A 330 2.35 -3.04 -9.66
N GLY A 331 3.17 -2.02 -9.43
CA GLY A 331 2.75 -0.65 -9.18
C GLY A 331 2.77 0.17 -10.47
N ARG A 332 3.78 1.02 -10.64
CA ARG A 332 3.93 1.91 -11.79
C ARG A 332 4.00 1.14 -13.11
N ALA A 333 3.13 1.50 -14.03
CA ALA A 333 2.89 0.79 -15.29
C ALA A 333 4.13 0.76 -16.19
N GLY A 334 4.23 -0.32 -16.97
CA GLY A 334 5.30 -0.50 -17.97
C GLY A 334 6.65 -0.89 -17.37
N GLY A 335 6.71 -1.17 -16.07
CA GLY A 335 7.95 -1.31 -15.29
C GLY A 335 8.33 -2.71 -14.84
N VAL A 336 7.53 -3.74 -15.13
CA VAL A 336 7.75 -5.08 -14.55
C VAL A 336 9.17 -5.58 -14.89
N ALA A 337 9.49 -5.71 -16.18
CA ALA A 337 10.85 -6.05 -16.62
C ALA A 337 11.72 -4.81 -16.91
N GLU A 338 11.12 -3.67 -17.25
CA GLU A 338 11.84 -2.46 -17.67
C GLU A 338 12.18 -1.48 -16.51
N PRO A 339 13.21 -0.64 -16.64
CA PRO A 339 13.63 0.32 -15.60
C PRO A 339 12.78 1.61 -15.62
N VAL A 340 11.45 1.48 -15.47
CA VAL A 340 10.54 2.64 -15.42
C VAL A 340 10.82 3.51 -14.20
N GLN A 341 10.84 4.83 -14.38
CA GLN A 341 11.09 5.79 -13.32
C GLN A 341 9.84 5.97 -12.44
N GLY A 342 10.00 5.75 -11.14
CA GLY A 342 8.98 6.04 -10.12
C GLY A 342 9.03 7.48 -9.60
N ALA A 343 8.24 7.71 -8.54
CA ALA A 343 8.15 8.95 -7.77
C ALA A 343 8.17 8.65 -6.25
N HIS A 344 8.98 7.67 -5.84
CA HIS A 344 8.96 7.08 -4.50
C HIS A 344 10.07 7.58 -3.58
N THR A 345 11.19 8.06 -4.12
CA THR A 345 12.34 8.50 -3.32
C THR A 345 12.87 9.79 -3.92
N TYR A 346 12.32 10.91 -3.45
CA TYR A 346 12.72 12.23 -3.91
C TYR A 346 14.24 12.40 -3.89
N GLY A 347 14.81 12.79 -5.03
CA GLY A 347 16.24 12.96 -5.25
C GLY A 347 16.96 11.69 -5.72
N PHE A 348 16.31 10.52 -5.75
CA PHE A 348 16.91 9.26 -6.16
C PHE A 348 15.99 8.37 -7.01
N ASN A 349 14.93 8.91 -7.63
CA ASN A 349 14.04 8.12 -8.49
C ASN A 349 14.76 7.66 -9.78
N HIS A 350 15.69 8.46 -10.32
CA HIS A 350 16.41 8.11 -11.54
C HIS A 350 17.36 6.90 -11.38
N ASN A 351 17.20 5.83 -12.16
CA ASN A 351 17.91 4.52 -12.08
C ASN A 351 17.64 3.73 -10.79
N SER A 352 16.47 3.85 -10.17
CA SER A 352 16.07 3.02 -9.04
C SER A 352 14.72 2.35 -9.30
N MET A 353 14.39 1.42 -8.41
CA MET A 353 13.01 0.97 -8.23
C MET A 353 12.59 1.21 -6.78
N GLY A 354 11.30 1.50 -6.58
CA GLY A 354 10.67 1.57 -5.28
C GLY A 354 9.78 0.35 -5.03
N VAL A 355 9.97 -0.29 -3.88
CA VAL A 355 9.12 -1.39 -3.43
C VAL A 355 8.43 -0.98 -2.13
N ALA A 356 7.11 -0.80 -2.16
CA ALA A 356 6.33 -0.44 -0.98
C ALA A 356 5.69 -1.65 -0.32
N VAL A 357 6.09 -1.92 0.92
CA VAL A 357 5.42 -2.92 1.76
C VAL A 357 4.16 -2.30 2.35
N LEU A 358 3.00 -2.89 2.08
CA LEU A 358 1.71 -2.37 2.53
C LEU A 358 1.58 -2.49 4.05
N GLY A 359 1.58 -1.36 4.74
CA GLY A 359 1.47 -1.31 6.18
C GLY A 359 2.40 -0.30 6.86
N THR A 360 2.52 -0.45 8.18
CA THR A 360 3.48 0.27 9.01
C THR A 360 4.34 -0.72 9.81
N TYR A 361 5.66 -0.48 9.82
CA TYR A 361 6.67 -1.41 10.34
C TYR A 361 7.70 -0.70 11.22
N SER A 362 7.28 0.37 11.91
CA SER A 362 8.14 1.05 12.89
C SER A 362 8.42 0.17 14.11
N SER A 363 7.42 -0.60 14.56
CA SER A 363 7.55 -1.55 15.69
C SER A 363 6.92 -2.91 15.42
N LYS A 364 6.36 -3.11 14.23
CA LYS A 364 5.72 -4.36 13.83
C LYS A 364 6.69 -5.19 13.00
N ASP A 365 6.93 -6.44 13.40
CA ASP A 365 7.68 -7.41 12.58
C ASP A 365 7.00 -7.59 11.21
N PRO A 366 7.72 -7.37 10.10
CA PRO A 366 7.22 -7.63 8.75
C PRO A 366 6.84 -9.08 8.49
N GLY A 367 7.47 -10.01 9.20
CA GLY A 367 7.26 -11.45 9.01
C GLY A 367 8.07 -12.04 7.86
N ARG A 368 8.15 -13.38 7.86
CA ARG A 368 8.97 -14.14 6.91
C ARG A 368 8.52 -13.95 5.46
N ASP A 369 7.21 -13.92 5.22
CA ASP A 369 6.65 -13.87 3.87
C ASP A 369 7.00 -12.55 3.15
N VAL A 370 6.99 -11.43 3.89
CA VAL A 370 7.46 -10.13 3.37
C VAL A 370 8.95 -10.18 3.04
N ARG A 371 9.79 -10.70 3.95
CA ARG A 371 11.24 -10.82 3.70
C ARG A 371 11.56 -11.69 2.48
N ASP A 372 10.86 -12.81 2.33
CA ASP A 372 11.04 -13.72 1.20
C ASP A 372 10.62 -13.04 -0.12
N ALA A 373 9.46 -12.37 -0.14
CA ALA A 373 8.97 -11.63 -1.30
C ALA A 373 9.93 -10.51 -1.73
N LEU A 374 10.41 -9.71 -0.77
CA LEU A 374 11.42 -8.67 -1.04
C LEU A 374 12.72 -9.27 -1.58
N SER A 375 13.18 -10.38 -1.00
CA SER A 375 14.41 -11.05 -1.43
C SER A 375 14.28 -11.57 -2.86
N LEU A 376 13.15 -12.19 -3.20
CA LEU A 376 12.89 -12.74 -4.54
C LEU A 376 12.78 -11.63 -5.58
N LEU A 377 12.00 -10.57 -5.29
CA LEU A 377 11.83 -9.44 -6.18
C LEU A 377 13.13 -8.69 -6.44
N THR A 378 13.89 -8.40 -5.38
CA THR A 378 15.16 -7.66 -5.51
C THR A 378 16.26 -8.49 -6.17
N ALA A 379 16.31 -9.82 -5.92
CA ALA A 379 17.22 -10.71 -6.62
C ALA A 379 16.98 -10.69 -8.13
N TRP A 380 15.73 -10.84 -8.55
CA TRP A 380 15.34 -10.84 -9.95
C TRP A 380 15.59 -9.48 -10.61
N LYS A 381 14.97 -8.42 -10.09
CA LYS A 381 14.98 -7.10 -10.75
C LYS A 381 16.37 -6.48 -10.81
N LEU A 382 17.20 -6.62 -9.76
CA LEU A 382 18.60 -6.20 -9.82
C LEU A 382 19.42 -7.11 -10.75
N GLY A 383 19.08 -8.40 -10.82
CA GLY A 383 19.74 -9.39 -11.67
C GLY A 383 19.64 -9.07 -13.16
N LEU A 384 18.48 -8.56 -13.61
CA LEU A 384 18.26 -8.05 -14.98
C LEU A 384 19.25 -6.93 -15.38
N HIS A 385 19.90 -6.30 -14.40
CA HIS A 385 20.85 -5.20 -14.61
C HIS A 385 22.23 -5.48 -14.01
N ASP A 386 22.59 -6.75 -13.79
CA ASP A 386 23.85 -7.21 -13.16
C ASP A 386 24.16 -6.52 -11.82
N GLY A 387 23.11 -6.20 -11.07
CA GLY A 387 23.20 -5.64 -9.73
C GLY A 387 23.36 -6.73 -8.68
N ASN A 388 24.49 -6.76 -7.97
CA ASN A 388 24.66 -7.60 -6.78
C ASN A 388 23.85 -7.02 -5.59
N PRO A 389 22.89 -7.74 -5.00
CA PRO A 389 22.07 -7.27 -3.86
C PRO A 389 22.88 -6.83 -2.64
N GLN A 390 24.01 -7.48 -2.34
CA GLN A 390 24.90 -7.10 -1.23
C GLN A 390 25.86 -5.94 -1.59
N GLY A 391 25.89 -5.56 -2.86
CA GLY A 391 26.78 -4.54 -3.38
C GLY A 391 26.41 -3.11 -2.97
N THR A 392 27.23 -2.18 -3.46
CA THR A 392 26.96 -0.75 -3.40
C THR A 392 27.12 -0.13 -4.79
N ARG A 393 26.49 1.04 -4.99
CA ARG A 393 26.61 1.87 -6.18
C ARG A 393 26.64 3.34 -5.77
N ASN A 394 27.37 4.15 -6.53
CA ASN A 394 27.30 5.60 -6.42
C ASN A 394 26.01 6.09 -7.05
N ARG A 395 25.33 7.01 -6.36
CA ARG A 395 24.09 7.64 -6.76
C ARG A 395 24.25 9.16 -6.63
N THR A 396 23.78 9.90 -7.63
CA THR A 396 23.77 11.36 -7.59
C THR A 396 22.42 11.82 -7.08
N SER A 397 22.42 12.63 -6.03
CA SER A 397 21.20 13.23 -5.47
C SER A 397 20.63 14.28 -6.42
N GLY A 398 19.32 14.24 -6.65
CA GLY A 398 18.55 15.31 -7.27
C GLY A 398 18.13 16.42 -6.29
N GLY A 399 18.38 16.25 -4.98
CA GLY A 399 17.97 17.17 -3.92
C GLY A 399 17.34 16.45 -2.71
N GLY A 400 16.91 17.20 -1.70
CA GLY A 400 16.32 16.66 -0.47
C GLY A 400 17.36 16.51 0.65
N LYS A 401 17.47 15.30 1.24
CA LYS A 401 18.43 15.00 2.33
C LYS A 401 19.87 15.34 1.97
N TYR A 402 20.26 15.11 0.71
CA TYR A 402 21.56 15.48 0.19
C TYR A 402 21.40 16.57 -0.86
N ALA A 403 22.26 17.59 -0.83
CA ALA A 403 22.26 18.67 -1.82
C ALA A 403 22.33 18.10 -3.25
N ALA A 404 21.62 18.72 -4.19
CA ALA A 404 21.61 18.30 -5.59
C ALA A 404 23.04 18.23 -6.16
N GLY A 405 23.33 17.19 -6.94
CA GLY A 405 24.65 16.89 -7.48
C GLY A 405 25.58 16.12 -6.53
N THR A 406 25.22 15.96 -5.25
CA THR A 406 26.02 15.18 -4.30
C THR A 406 26.04 13.71 -4.71
N THR A 407 27.24 13.12 -4.79
CA THR A 407 27.39 11.68 -5.01
C THR A 407 27.43 10.93 -3.68
N VAL A 408 26.49 10.01 -3.49
CA VAL A 408 26.31 9.20 -2.29
C VAL A 408 26.53 7.73 -2.65
N ARG A 409 27.34 7.01 -1.85
CA ARG A 409 27.52 5.57 -2.01
C ARG A 409 26.40 4.85 -1.25
N MET A 410 25.50 4.21 -1.99
CA MET A 410 24.32 3.53 -1.43
C MET A 410 24.43 2.01 -1.57
N LYS A 411 23.77 1.28 -0.68
CA LYS A 411 23.55 -0.16 -0.84
C LYS A 411 22.63 -0.38 -2.04
N ASN A 412 22.79 -1.50 -2.72
CA ASN A 412 21.93 -1.81 -3.88
C ASN A 412 20.50 -2.16 -3.45
N ILE A 413 20.31 -2.57 -2.20
CA ILE A 413 19.01 -2.58 -1.52
C ILE A 413 19.14 -1.65 -0.32
N SER A 414 18.40 -0.55 -0.33
CA SER A 414 18.44 0.53 0.66
C SER A 414 17.04 0.81 1.20
N GLY A 415 16.94 1.33 2.42
CA GLY A 415 15.68 1.86 2.93
C GLY A 415 15.43 3.27 2.39
N HIS A 416 14.19 3.73 2.38
CA HIS A 416 13.88 5.11 1.99
C HIS A 416 14.68 6.14 2.81
N ARG A 417 14.80 5.93 4.12
CA ARG A 417 15.61 6.74 5.05
C ARG A 417 17.09 6.89 4.67
N ASP A 418 17.62 6.00 3.82
CA ASP A 418 18.98 6.14 3.30
C ASP A 418 19.08 7.29 2.30
N GLY A 419 18.04 7.49 1.47
CA GLY A 419 17.98 8.51 0.42
C GLY A 419 17.28 9.81 0.81
N TYR A 420 16.36 9.77 1.77
CA TYR A 420 15.58 10.94 2.21
C TYR A 420 15.48 11.03 3.75
N ALA A 421 15.13 12.20 4.28
CA ALA A 421 14.91 12.42 5.71
C ALA A 421 13.48 11.98 6.10
N THR A 422 13.34 10.69 6.41
CA THR A 422 12.06 10.03 6.74
C THR A 422 12.34 8.82 7.64
N ASP A 423 11.33 8.38 8.39
CA ASP A 423 11.38 7.12 9.14
C ASP A 423 11.05 5.90 8.28
N CYS A 424 10.53 6.08 7.05
CA CYS A 424 10.29 4.99 6.11
C CYS A 424 11.58 4.18 5.84
N PRO A 425 11.58 2.83 5.88
CA PRO A 425 10.43 1.92 5.90
C PRO A 425 9.96 1.46 7.29
N GLY A 426 10.30 2.19 8.36
CA GLY A 426 10.11 1.76 9.75
C GLY A 426 11.29 0.92 10.25
N ASP A 427 11.52 0.93 11.57
CA ASP A 427 12.73 0.35 12.17
C ASP A 427 12.84 -1.16 12.01
N GLU A 428 11.73 -1.89 12.16
CA GLU A 428 11.71 -3.36 12.02
C GLU A 428 12.02 -3.78 10.57
N LEU A 429 11.33 -3.19 9.60
CA LEU A 429 11.57 -3.49 8.19
C LEU A 429 12.97 -3.03 7.71
N TYR A 430 13.46 -1.91 8.24
CA TYR A 430 14.82 -1.44 7.96
C TYR A 430 15.88 -2.40 8.53
N GLY A 431 15.65 -2.92 9.74
CA GLY A 431 16.50 -3.94 10.37
C GLY A 431 16.66 -5.21 9.53
N ASP A 432 15.60 -5.60 8.83
CA ASP A 432 15.56 -6.80 7.98
C ASP A 432 16.37 -6.68 6.68
N LEU A 433 16.73 -5.46 6.24
CA LEU A 433 17.39 -5.26 4.94
C LEU A 433 18.73 -5.98 4.81
N GLY A 434 19.43 -6.26 5.91
CA GLY A 434 20.63 -7.10 5.92
C GLY A 434 20.34 -8.53 5.41
N THR A 435 19.28 -9.13 5.95
CA THR A 435 18.81 -10.48 5.61
C THR A 435 18.24 -10.55 4.20
N VAL A 436 17.51 -9.50 3.77
CA VAL A 436 17.02 -9.40 2.39
C VAL A 436 18.19 -9.37 1.40
N ARG A 437 19.23 -8.56 1.68
CA ARG A 437 20.43 -8.50 0.82
C ARG A 437 21.15 -9.84 0.69
N SER A 438 21.37 -10.55 1.80
CA SER A 438 22.08 -11.84 1.77
C SER A 438 21.26 -12.93 1.07
N THR A 439 19.95 -12.97 1.31
CA THR A 439 19.05 -13.94 0.68
C THR A 439 18.92 -13.67 -0.81
N ALA A 440 18.75 -12.41 -1.22
CA ALA A 440 18.67 -12.02 -2.62
C ALA A 440 19.98 -12.35 -3.38
N ALA A 441 21.16 -12.12 -2.78
CA ALA A 441 22.43 -12.49 -3.39
C ALA A 441 22.56 -14.01 -3.58
N ARG A 442 22.15 -14.81 -2.58
CA ARG A 442 22.09 -16.28 -2.69
C ARG A 442 21.17 -16.72 -3.84
N LEU A 443 20.03 -16.06 -4.01
CA LEU A 443 19.09 -16.34 -5.12
C LEU A 443 19.68 -15.98 -6.50
N GLN A 444 20.66 -15.08 -6.57
CA GLN A 444 21.47 -14.80 -7.78
C GLN A 444 22.68 -15.73 -7.94
N GLY A 445 22.87 -16.71 -7.04
CA GLY A 445 24.05 -17.59 -7.05
C GLY A 445 25.36 -16.86 -6.70
N ARG A 446 25.31 -15.85 -5.83
CA ARG A 446 26.48 -15.07 -5.36
C ARG A 446 26.85 -15.36 -3.92
#